data_AF-A0A950ZT62-F1
#
_entry.id   AF-A0A950ZT62-F1
#
_cell.length_a   1.000
_cell.length_b   1.000
_cell.length_c   1.000
_cell.angle_alpha   90.00
_cell.angle_beta   90.00
_cell.angle_gamma   90.00
#
_symmetry.space_group_name_H-M   'P 1'
#
loop_
_entity.id
_entity.type
_entity.pdbx_description
1 polymer ?
#
loop_
_entity_poly.entity_id
_entity_poly.type
_entity_poly.pdbx_seq_one_letter_code
_entity_poly.pdbx_strand_id
1 'polypeptide(L)' 'STCFLVGRHLFTGDTLFPGGPGNTQRDPVRFERIISSIRERLFSLPDETVVYPGHGRDTTIGAERPHLDEWIARGW' A
#
# COMPACT_ATOMS: atom_id res chain seq x y z
N SER A 1 -0.27 -0.61 -12.06
CA SER A 1 0.62 -1.35 -11.16
C SER A 1 0.02 -2.71 -10.89
N THR A 2 0.84 -3.73 -10.70
CA THR A 2 0.44 -5.10 -10.36
C THR A 2 1.24 -5.53 -9.14
N CYS A 3 0.58 -6.16 -8.17
CA CYS A 3 1.24 -6.77 -7.02
C CYS A 3 1.21 -8.29 -7.17
N PHE A 4 2.23 -8.98 -6.64
CA PHE A 4 2.31 -10.43 -6.66
C PHE A 4 2.28 -10.97 -5.24
N LEU A 5 1.31 -11.83 -4.94
CA LEU A 5 1.23 -12.54 -3.65
C LEU A 5 1.72 -13.98 -3.85
N VAL A 6 2.78 -14.36 -3.13
CA VAL A 6 3.34 -15.71 -3.12
C VAL A 6 3.36 -16.21 -1.68
N GLY A 7 2.41 -17.07 -1.32
CA GLY A 7 2.18 -17.44 0.08
C GLY A 7 1.79 -16.21 0.90
N ARG A 8 2.62 -15.84 1.88
CA ARG A 8 2.45 -14.64 2.72
C ARG A 8 3.37 -13.47 2.33
N HIS A 9 4.04 -13.59 1.19
CA HIS A 9 4.98 -12.59 0.69
C HIS A 9 4.32 -11.79 -0.43
N LEU A 10 4.10 -10.50 -0.21
CA LEU A 10 3.45 -9.59 -1.15
C LEU A 10 4.49 -8.62 -1.72
N PHE A 11 4.73 -8.71 -3.02
CA PHE A 11 5.59 -7.78 -3.76
C PHE A 11 4.73 -6.66 -4.34
N THR A 12 4.91 -5.43 -3.86
CA THR A 12 3.99 -4.31 -4.18
C THR A 12 4.52 -3.33 -5.23
N GLY A 13 5.80 -3.39 -5.57
CA GLY A 13 6.44 -2.36 -6.40
C GLY A 13 6.19 -0.98 -5.79
N ASP A 14 5.74 -0.02 -6.62
CA ASP A 14 5.46 1.34 -6.16
C ASP A 14 4.00 1.54 -5.71
N THR A 15 3.38 0.52 -5.14
CA THR A 15 1.98 0.59 -4.70
C THR A 15 1.86 0.97 -3.22
N LEU A 16 2.48 0.19 -2.35
CA LEU A 16 2.44 0.37 -0.90
C LEU A 16 3.86 0.25 -0.34
N PHE A 17 4.22 1.23 0.49
CA PHE A 17 5.49 1.35 1.20
C PHE A 17 5.24 1.46 2.70
N PRO A 18 6.28 1.29 3.54
CA PRO A 18 6.22 1.76 4.91
C PRO A 18 5.84 3.25 4.95
N GLY A 19 4.73 3.57 5.59
CA GLY A 19 4.25 4.95 5.75
C GLY A 19 3.38 5.50 4.62
N GLY A 20 2.99 4.69 3.63
CA GLY A 20 1.89 5.05 2.73
C GLY A 20 1.98 4.61 1.27
N PRO A 21 1.07 5.17 0.42
CA PRO A 21 0.98 4.83 -0.99
C PRO A 21 2.19 5.35 -1.79
N GLY A 22 2.43 4.76 -2.95
CA GLY A 22 3.39 5.29 -3.92
C GLY A 22 2.99 6.66 -4.50
N ASN A 23 3.96 7.33 -5.12
CA ASN A 23 3.80 8.68 -5.65
C ASN A 23 2.75 8.75 -6.78
N THR A 24 1.74 9.60 -6.59
CA THR A 24 0.64 9.82 -7.55
C THR A 24 0.80 11.09 -8.38
N GLN A 25 1.97 11.74 -8.32
CA GLN A 25 2.29 12.97 -9.05
C GLN A 25 1.34 14.14 -8.75
N ARG A 26 0.78 14.18 -7.53
CA ARG A 26 -0.23 15.17 -7.10
C ARG A 26 -1.51 15.17 -7.96
N ASP A 27 -1.79 14.06 -8.64
CA ASP A 27 -3.03 13.86 -9.40
C ASP A 27 -4.10 13.24 -8.47
N PRO A 28 -5.23 13.95 -8.24
CA PRO A 28 -6.25 13.49 -7.31
C PRO A 28 -6.88 12.15 -7.69
N VAL A 29 -7.17 11.95 -8.98
CA VAL A 29 -7.80 10.74 -9.49
C VAL A 29 -6.86 9.55 -9.32
N ARG A 30 -5.55 9.75 -9.55
CA ARG A 30 -4.57 8.68 -9.38
C ARG A 30 -4.43 8.25 -7.93
N PHE A 31 -4.50 9.17 -6.98
CA PHE A 31 -4.42 8.79 -5.58
C PHE A 31 -5.72 8.20 -5.05
N GLU A 32 -6.88 8.70 -5.44
CA GLU A 32 -8.13 8.00 -5.11
C GLU A 32 -8.07 6.53 -5.58
N ARG A 33 -7.55 6.31 -6.79
CA ARG A 33 -7.35 4.97 -7.36
C ARG A 33 -6.32 4.14 -6.59
N ILE A 34 -5.20 4.70 -6.16
CA ILE A 34 -4.18 3.95 -5.40
C ILE A 34 -4.69 3.61 -3.99
N ILE A 35 -5.36 4.54 -3.33
CA ILE A 35 -5.96 4.36 -2.01
C ILE A 35 -7.04 3.28 -2.06
N SER A 36 -7.96 3.34 -3.03
CA SER A 36 -8.97 2.29 -3.23
C SER A 36 -8.31 0.93 -3.50
N SER A 37 -7.28 0.87 -4.34
CA SER A 37 -6.54 -0.37 -4.62
C SER A 37 -5.91 -0.96 -3.36
N ILE A 38 -5.27 -0.13 -2.52
CA ILE A 38 -4.67 -0.58 -1.26
C ILE A 38 -5.75 -1.06 -0.29
N ARG A 39 -6.78 -0.25 -0.07
CA ARG A 39 -7.89 -0.56 0.86
C ARG A 39 -8.61 -1.85 0.50
N GLU A 40 -8.98 -2.02 -0.76
CA GLU A 40 -9.87 -3.10 -1.19
C GLU A 40 -9.10 -4.41 -1.47
N ARG A 41 -7.83 -4.30 -1.92
CA ARG A 41 -7.06 -5.47 -2.36
C ARG A 41 -5.94 -5.87 -1.42
N LEU A 42 -5.15 -4.91 -0.92
CA LEU A 42 -3.99 -5.25 -0.10
C LEU A 42 -4.41 -5.41 1.36
N PHE A 43 -5.27 -4.52 1.86
CA PHE A 43 -5.71 -4.56 3.26
C PHE A 43 -6.78 -5.62 3.55
N SER A 44 -7.25 -6.35 2.53
CA SER A 44 -8.04 -7.58 2.71
C SER A 44 -7.18 -8.81 3.01
N LEU A 45 -5.85 -8.72 2.93
CA LEU A 45 -4.92 -9.79 3.25
C LEU A 45 -4.66 -9.89 4.77
N PRO A 46 -4.21 -11.06 5.29
CA PRO A 46 -3.86 -11.23 6.69
C PRO A 46 -2.76 -10.26 7.16
N ASP A 47 -2.80 -9.89 8.43
CA ASP A 47 -1.92 -8.88 9.04
C ASP A 47 -0.44 -9.28 9.01
N GLU A 48 -0.16 -10.59 9.09
CA GLU A 48 1.17 -11.17 9.01
C GLU A 48 1.74 -11.24 7.58
N THR A 49 0.99 -10.78 6.58
CA THR A 49 1.47 -10.70 5.19
C THR A 49 2.61 -9.68 5.11
N VAL A 50 3.79 -10.14 4.70
CA VAL A 50 4.98 -9.30 4.57
C VAL A 50 4.93 -8.57 3.24
N VAL A 51 5.14 -7.25 3.27
CA VAL A 51 5.15 -6.35 2.12
C VAL A 51 6.58 -6.05 1.72
N TYR A 52 6.92 -6.38 0.48
CA TYR A 52 8.19 -6.09 -0.18
C TYR A 52 7.96 -4.98 -1.23
N PRO A 53 8.23 -3.72 -0.88
CA PRO A 53 8.09 -2.61 -1.82
C PRO A 53 9.17 -2.64 -2.91
N GLY A 54 8.96 -1.86 -3.98
CA GLY A 54 9.95 -1.69 -5.05
C GLY A 54 11.26 -1.03 -4.57
N HIS A 55 11.21 -0.31 -3.45
CA HIS A 55 12.34 0.32 -2.79
C HIS A 55 12.08 0.56 -1.30
N GLY A 56 13.14 0.76 -0.52
CA GLY A 56 13.04 1.01 0.92
C GLY A 56 13.02 -0.26 1.75
N ARG A 57 12.48 -0.17 2.97
CA ARG A 57 12.39 -1.31 3.91
C ARG A 57 11.10 -2.08 3.71
N ASP A 58 11.11 -3.34 4.15
CA ASP A 58 9.91 -4.17 4.23
C ASP A 58 8.98 -3.69 5.35
N THR A 59 7.71 -4.07 5.26
CA THR A 59 6.69 -3.87 6.30
C THR A 59 5.68 -5.02 6.30
N THR A 60 4.56 -4.91 7.01
CA THR A 60 3.44 -5.87 6.94
C THR A 60 2.12 -5.17 6.70
N ILE A 61 1.13 -5.92 6.20
CA ILE A 61 -0.23 -5.39 6.04
C ILE A 61 -0.79 -4.89 7.38
N GLY A 62 -0.57 -5.63 8.48
CA GLY A 62 -1.03 -5.24 9.80
C GLY A 62 -0.36 -3.97 10.34
N ALA A 63 0.91 -3.74 10.00
CA ALA A 63 1.63 -2.53 10.40
C ALA A 63 1.10 -1.28 9.68
N GLU A 64 0.74 -1.40 8.40
CA GLU A 64 0.35 -0.26 7.58
C GLU A 64 -1.15 0.06 7.62
N ARG A 65 -2.02 -0.96 7.80
CA ARG A 65 -3.49 -0.79 7.73
C ARG A 65 -4.05 0.32 8.63
N PRO A 66 -3.62 0.49 9.89
CA PRO A 66 -4.17 1.52 10.77
C PRO A 66 -3.95 2.97 10.29
N HIS A 67 -3.01 3.19 9.36
CA HIS A 67 -2.62 4.53 8.90
C HIS A 67 -3.40 5.03 7.68
N LEU A 68 -4.35 4.24 7.16
CA LEU A 68 -5.06 4.59 5.92
C LEU A 68 -5.73 5.96 5.97
N ASP A 69 -6.45 6.24 7.05
CA ASP A 69 -7.19 7.50 7.20
C ASP A 69 -6.24 8.70 7.39
N GLU A 70 -5.08 8.48 8.02
CA GLU A 70 -4.02 9.49 8.11
C GLU A 70 -3.51 9.87 6.71
N TRP A 71 -3.27 8.89 5.84
CA TRP A 71 -2.81 9.16 4.47
C TRP A 71 -3.84 9.92 3.65
N ILE A 72 -5.12 9.55 3.79
CA ILE A 72 -6.24 10.23 3.10
C ILE A 72 -6.38 11.67 3.59
N ALA A 73 -6.32 11.88 4.91
CA ALA A 73 -6.41 13.22 5.51
C ALA A 73 -5.21 14.10 5.14
N ARG A 74 -4.01 13.51 5.05
CA ARG A 74 -2.79 14.21 4.62
C ARG A 74 -2.92 14.73 3.19
N GLY A 75 -3.60 13.98 2.32
CA GLY A 75 -3.88 14.36 0.94
C GLY A 75 -2.60 14.77 0.18
N TRP A 76 -1.87 13.76 -0.31
CA TRP A 76 -0.62 13.89 -1.09
C TRP A 76 0.38 14.97 -0.61
#